data_AF-A0A0C3PDJ2-F1
#
_entry.id   AF-A0A0C3PDJ2-F1
#
_cell.length_a   1.000
_cell.length_b   1.000
_cell.length_c   1.000
_cell.angle_alpha   90.00
_cell.angle_beta   90.00
_cell.angle_gamma   90.00
#
_symmetry.space_group_name_H-M   'P 1'
#
loop_
_entity.id
_entity.type
_entity.pdbx_description
1 polymer ?
#
loop_
_entity_poly.entity_id
_entity_poly.type
_entity_poly.pdbx_seq_one_letter_code
_entity_poly.pdbx_strand_id
1 'polypeptide(L)' 'MTAKCFDILLAALQTNPVFQNDSNLPQMPVAAQLAIGLYHFGHYGNAISTTMVALWAGVAYGTV' A
#
# COMPACT_ATOMS: atom_id res chain seq x y z
N MET A 1 -13.50 -4.24 -2.50
CA MET A 1 -13.46 -2.83 -2.04
C MET A 1 -14.00 -1.95 -3.16
N THR A 2 -14.88 -0.99 -2.87
CA THR A 2 -15.35 -0.01 -3.87
C THR A 2 -14.47 1.23 -3.87
N ALA A 3 -14.47 2.01 -4.95
CA ALA A 3 -13.70 3.26 -5.06
C ALA A 3 -14.00 4.22 -3.89
N LYS A 4 -15.29 4.42 -3.57
CA LYS A 4 -15.72 5.28 -2.46
C LYS A 4 -15.17 4.84 -1.10
N CYS A 5 -15.14 3.54 -0.82
CA CYS A 5 -14.56 3.03 0.43
C CYS A 5 -13.04 3.29 0.50
N PHE A 6 -12.34 3.17 -0.64
CA PHE A 6 -10.92 3.48 -0.71
C PHE A 6 -10.65 4.96 -0.43
N ASP A 7 -11.42 5.88 -1.04
CA ASP A 7 -11.24 7.32 -0.83
C ASP A 7 -11.45 7.73 0.63
N ILE A 8 -12.45 7.13 1.29
CA ILE A 8 -12.71 7.36 2.72
C ILE A 8 -11.54 6.87 3.57
N LEU A 9 -11.02 5.67 3.28
CA LEU A 9 -9.86 5.11 3.99
C LEU A 9 -8.61 5.96 3.76
N LEU A 10 -8.36 6.38 2.52
CA LEU A 10 -7.24 7.25 2.18
C LEU A 10 -7.34 8.58 2.93
N ALA A 11 -8.52 9.21 2.94
CA ALA A 11 -8.73 10.47 3.65
C ALA A 11 -8.48 10.34 5.16
N ALA A 12 -8.83 9.19 5.76
CA ALA A 12 -8.62 8.92 7.18
C ALA A 12 -7.17 8.60 7.53
N LEU A 13 -6.38 8.07 6.59
CA LEU A 13 -5.03 7.55 6.83
C LEU A 13 -3.91 8.39 6.24
N GLN A 14 -4.20 9.33 5.35
CA GLN A 14 -3.19 10.16 4.65
C GLN A 14 -2.25 10.93 5.60
N THR A 15 -2.71 11.30 6.79
CA THR A 15 -1.91 12.03 7.80
C THR A 15 -1.36 11.11 8.90
N ASN A 16 -1.55 9.78 8.78
CA ASN A 16 -1.12 8.86 9.80
C ASN A 16 0.40 8.63 9.69
N PRO A 17 1.16 8.76 10.80
CA PRO A 17 2.60 8.58 10.79
C PRO A 17 3.05 7.18 10.33
N VAL A 18 2.18 6.16 10.39
CA VAL A 18 2.51 4.81 9.90
C VAL A 18 2.84 4.78 8.40
N PHE A 19 2.32 5.75 7.62
CA PHE A 19 2.60 5.89 6.19
C PHE A 19 3.66 6.97 5.89
N GLN A 20 4.29 7.53 6.92
CA GLN A 20 5.33 8.55 6.78
C GLN A 20 6.66 7.93 7.17
N ASN A 21 7.64 7.99 6.28
CA ASN A 21 9.03 7.84 6.67
C ASN A 21 9.55 9.23 7.03
N ASP A 22 10.06 9.42 8.24
CA ASP A 22 10.63 10.69 8.72
C ASP A 22 12.00 10.97 8.07
N SER A 23 12.13 10.71 6.77
CA SER A 23 13.36 10.89 6.00
C SER A 23 13.27 12.10 5.09
N ASN A 24 14.43 12.62 4.71
CA ASN A 24 14.52 13.71 3.72
C ASN A 24 14.42 13.20 2.27
N LEU A 25 14.18 11.90 2.06
CA LEU A 25 14.06 11.32 0.74
C LEU A 25 12.59 11.28 0.29
N PRO A 26 12.33 11.41 -1.03
CA PRO A 26 10.98 11.23 -1.55
C PRO A 26 10.43 9.85 -1.18
N GLN A 27 9.28 9.83 -0.51
CA GLN A 27 8.57 8.59 -0.23
C GLN A 27 7.47 8.33 -1.26
N MET A 28 7.04 7.08 -1.34
CA MET A 28 5.87 6.69 -2.12
C MET A 28 4.59 7.39 -1.62
N PRO A 29 3.67 7.84 -2.49
CA PRO A 29 2.40 8.41 -2.06
C PRO A 29 1.61 7.44 -1.16
N VAL A 30 0.94 7.97 -0.13
CA VAL A 30 0.17 7.14 0.83
C VAL A 30 -0.92 6.32 0.13
N ALA A 31 -1.53 6.86 -0.92
CA ALA A 31 -2.51 6.12 -1.73
C ALA A 31 -1.93 4.85 -2.35
N ALA A 32 -0.69 4.90 -2.85
CA ALA A 32 -0.02 3.74 -3.43
C ALA A 32 0.39 2.74 -2.34
N GLN A 33 0.95 3.21 -1.21
CA GLN A 33 1.27 2.34 -0.07
C GLN A 33 0.03 1.60 0.45
N LEU A 34 -1.09 2.32 0.60
CA LEU A 34 -2.36 1.77 1.04
C LEU A 34 -2.94 0.76 0.04
N ALA A 35 -2.87 1.05 -1.27
CA ALA A 35 -3.33 0.13 -2.30
C ALA A 35 -2.52 -1.18 -2.31
N ILE A 36 -1.20 -1.11 -2.17
CA ILE A 36 -0.31 -2.28 -2.08
C ILE A 36 -0.66 -3.12 -0.85
N GLY A 37 -0.78 -2.49 0.32
CA GLY A 37 -1.15 -3.19 1.56
C GLY A 37 -2.52 -3.86 1.47
N LEU A 38 -3.53 -3.16 0.95
CA LEU A 38 -4.87 -3.72 0.78
C LEU A 38 -4.93 -4.84 -0.24
N TYR A 39 -4.16 -4.74 -1.34
CA TYR A 39 -4.02 -5.83 -2.31
C TYR A 39 -3.40 -7.06 -1.64
N HIS A 40 -2.34 -6.88 -0.86
CA HIS A 40 -1.70 -7.98 -0.13
C HIS A 40 -2.67 -8.62 0.90
N PHE A 41 -3.36 -7.81 1.71
CA PHE A 41 -4.33 -8.30 2.69
C PHE A 41 -5.57 -8.96 2.06
N GLY A 42 -6.00 -8.51 0.88
CA GLY A 42 -7.12 -9.12 0.14
C GLY A 42 -6.83 -10.55 -0.33
N HIS A 43 -5.56 -10.97 -0.33
CA HIS A 43 -5.11 -12.31 -0.72
C HIS A 43 -4.65 -13.15 0.49
N TYR A 44 -4.94 -12.70 1.72
CA TYR A 44 -4.65 -13.44 2.94
C TYR A 44 -5.44 -14.76 2.93
N GLY A 45 -4.73 -15.88 2.77
CA GLY A 45 -5.33 -17.22 2.56
C GLY A 45 -4.94 -17.89 1.24
N ASN A 46 -4.38 -17.13 0.28
CA ASN A 46 -3.95 -17.65 -1.03
C ASN A 46 -2.42 -17.70 -1.18
N ALA A 47 -1.67 -17.51 -0.08
CA ALA A 47 -0.21 -17.54 -0.03
C ALA A 47 0.48 -16.69 -1.11
N ILE A 48 -0.11 -15.55 -1.50
CA ILE A 48 0.52 -14.66 -2.48
C ILE A 48 1.87 -14.20 -1.92
N SER A 49 2.93 -14.35 -2.71
CA SER A 49 4.25 -13.89 -2.28
C SER A 49 4.34 -12.38 -2.42
N THR A 50 5.15 -11.76 -1.56
CA THR A 50 5.51 -10.34 -1.66
C THR A 50 6.13 -9.98 -3.02
N THR A 51 6.79 -10.94 -3.68
CA THR A 51 7.25 -10.79 -5.08
C THR A 51 6.11 -10.60 -6.07
N MET A 52 5.02 -11.36 -5.93
CA MET A 52 3.86 -11.22 -6.82
C MET A 52 3.13 -9.90 -6.58
N VAL A 53 3.04 -9.47 -5.33
CA VAL A 53 2.51 -8.15 -4.96
C VAL A 53 3.37 -7.03 -5.55
N ALA A 54 4.70 -7.16 -5.48
CA ALA A 54 5.63 -6.18 -6.03
C ALA A 54 5.53 -6.09 -7.56
N LEU A 55 5.42 -7.24 -8.24
CA LEU A 55 5.18 -7.30 -9.69
C LEU A 55 3.85 -6.65 -10.08
N TRP A 56 2.78 -6.93 -9.34
CA TRP A 56 1.47 -6.31 -9.56
C TRP A 56 1.54 -4.79 -9.40
N ALA A 57 2.25 -4.31 -8.39
CA ALA A 57 2.40 -2.89 -8.10
C ALA A 57 3.47 -2.17 -8.95
N GLY A 58 4.28 -2.91 -9.71
CA GLY A 58 5.39 -2.34 -10.47
C GLY A 58 6.50 -1.75 -9.60
N VAL A 59 6.73 -2.32 -8.41
CA VAL A 59 7.72 -1.82 -7.43
C VAL A 59 8.79 -2.88 -7.16
N ALA A 60 9.90 -2.46 -6.54
CA ALA A 60 10.92 -3.40 -6.09
C ALA A 60 10.39 -4.29 -4.96
N TYR A 61 10.85 -5.53 -4.89
CA TYR A 61 10.44 -6.49 -3.84
C TYR A 61 10.58 -5.93 -2.43
N GLY A 62 11.67 -5.22 -2.13
CA GLY A 62 11.92 -4.64 -0.80
C GLY A 62 11.02 -3.47 -0.43
N THR A 63 10.10 -3.08 -1.32
CA THR A 63 9.11 -2.03 -1.07
C THR A 63 7.79 -2.59 -0.52
N VAL A 64 7.56 -3.91 -0.65
CA VAL A 64 6.36 -4.62 -0.15
C VAL A 64 6.65 -5.22 1.22
#